data_AF-A0AAD1VK36-F1
#
_entry.id   AF-A0AAD1VK36-F1
#
_cell.length_a   1.000
_cell.length_b   1.000
_cell.length_c   1.000
_cell.angle_alpha   90.00
_cell.angle_beta   90.00
_cell.angle_gamma   90.00
#
_symmetry.space_group_name_H-M   'P 1'
#
loop_
_entity.id
_entity.type
_entity.pdbx_description
1 polymer ?
#
loop_
_entity_poly.entity_id
_entity_poly.type
_entity_poly.pdbx_seq_one_letter_code
_entity_poly.pdbx_strand_id
1 'polypeptide(L)'
;MVIKVFVATVAGSTAIKKKQQEVLGFLEANRIDFEQKDIACNDDNRQWMRDNVPGEKKPQNGIPLPPQIFNEDQYCGDFESFFDAKEGNEIHVFFGLAPPPSSKKTESSPVSDGTQEDAVAESAEEKKDEVEAENEEEGAEEEEEEEEEEEES
;
A
#
# COMPACT_ATOMS: atom_id res chain seq x y z
N MET A 1 3.63 -9.92 -19.63
CA MET A 1 2.77 -9.36 -18.58
C MET A 1 2.38 -10.47 -17.63
N VAL A 2 2.67 -10.27 -16.34
CA VAL A 2 2.23 -11.09 -15.22
C VAL A 2 1.93 -10.12 -14.09
N ILE A 3 0.75 -10.21 -13.48
CA ILE A 3 0.38 -9.31 -12.37
C ILE A 3 1.06 -9.83 -11.09
N LYS A 4 1.95 -9.05 -10.47
CA LYS A 4 2.51 -9.37 -9.16
C LYS A 4 1.64 -8.71 -8.08
N VAL A 5 1.10 -9.51 -7.17
CA VAL A 5 0.33 -9.00 -6.01
C VAL A 5 1.12 -9.27 -4.74
N PHE A 6 1.62 -8.20 -4.14
CA PHE A 6 2.34 -8.27 -2.87
C PHE A 6 1.33 -8.32 -1.72
N VAL A 7 1.50 -9.32 -0.86
CA VAL A 7 0.59 -9.69 0.23
C VAL A 7 1.38 -9.92 1.52
N ALA A 8 0.71 -9.88 2.67
CA ALA A 8 1.20 -10.40 3.94
C ALA A 8 0.24 -11.52 4.39
N THR A 9 0.67 -12.78 4.26
CA THR A 9 -0.12 -13.96 4.65
C THR A 9 -0.53 -13.88 6.13
N VAL A 10 0.43 -13.57 7.00
CA VAL A 10 0.23 -13.36 8.45
C VAL A 10 0.05 -11.87 8.82
N ALA A 11 -0.69 -11.11 8.02
CA ALA A 11 -1.06 -9.73 8.38
C ALA A 11 -1.83 -9.65 9.72
N GLY A 12 -1.40 -8.75 10.62
CA GLY A 12 -2.07 -8.52 11.90
C GLY A 12 -3.46 -7.87 11.80
N SER A 13 -3.76 -7.15 10.71
CA SER A 13 -5.05 -6.48 10.50
C SER A 13 -6.02 -7.32 9.66
N THR A 14 -7.21 -7.58 10.20
CA THR A 14 -8.32 -8.22 9.48
C THR A 14 -8.81 -7.39 8.29
N ALA A 15 -8.70 -6.06 8.33
CA ALA A 15 -9.04 -5.20 7.20
C ALA A 15 -8.05 -5.40 6.04
N ILE A 16 -6.74 -5.45 6.35
CA ILE A 16 -5.68 -5.77 5.37
C ILE A 16 -5.89 -7.17 4.78
N LYS A 17 -6.25 -8.18 5.60
CA LYS A 17 -6.61 -9.53 5.10
C LYS A 17 -7.78 -9.49 4.10
N LYS A 18 -8.87 -8.77 4.41
CA LYS A 18 -10.01 -8.62 3.48
C LYS A 18 -9.62 -7.94 2.16
N LYS A 19 -8.93 -6.80 2.22
CA LYS A 19 -8.47 -6.05 1.03
C LYS A 19 -7.65 -6.91 0.07
N GLN A 20 -6.72 -7.71 0.61
CA GLN A 20 -5.93 -8.64 -0.20
C GLN A 20 -6.77 -9.76 -0.83
N GLN A 21 -7.66 -10.38 -0.05
CA GLN A 21 -8.52 -11.47 -0.54
C GLN A 21 -9.47 -11.00 -1.66
N GLU A 22 -9.92 -9.75 -1.62
CA GLU A 22 -10.73 -9.17 -2.68
C GLU A 22 -9.94 -8.95 -3.99
N VAL A 23 -8.69 -8.49 -3.92
CA VAL A 23 -7.81 -8.36 -5.09
C VAL A 23 -7.50 -9.72 -5.72
N LEU A 24 -7.10 -10.70 -4.89
CA LEU A 24 -6.77 -12.06 -5.33
C LEU A 24 -7.99 -12.75 -5.95
N GLY A 25 -9.12 -12.76 -5.23
CA GLY A 25 -10.37 -13.36 -5.69
C GLY A 25 -10.93 -12.67 -6.95
N PHE A 26 -10.67 -11.38 -7.16
CA PHE A 26 -11.00 -10.71 -8.41
C PHE A 26 -10.16 -11.24 -9.58
N LEU A 27 -8.84 -11.38 -9.41
CA LEU A 27 -7.95 -11.90 -10.45
C LEU A 27 -8.31 -13.34 -10.83
N GLU A 28 -8.54 -14.19 -9.83
CA GLU A 28 -9.02 -15.57 -10.01
C GLU A 28 -10.35 -15.64 -10.77
N ALA A 29 -11.35 -14.84 -10.35
CA ALA A 29 -12.67 -14.81 -10.98
C ALA A 29 -12.64 -14.32 -12.43
N ASN A 30 -11.73 -13.40 -12.77
CA ASN A 30 -11.55 -12.87 -14.12
C ASN A 30 -10.56 -13.67 -14.98
N ARG A 31 -9.98 -14.78 -14.47
CA ARG A 31 -8.96 -15.59 -15.15
C ARG A 31 -7.72 -14.79 -15.57
N ILE A 32 -7.31 -13.83 -14.75
CA ILE A 32 -6.08 -13.05 -14.97
C ILE A 32 -4.93 -13.80 -14.28
N ASP A 33 -3.87 -14.14 -15.01
CA ASP A 33 -2.69 -14.80 -14.44
C ASP A 33 -1.89 -13.85 -13.54
N PHE A 34 -1.62 -14.26 -12.31
CA PHE A 34 -0.92 -13.46 -11.30
C PHE A 34 0.05 -14.29 -10.45
N GLU A 35 1.05 -13.62 -9.89
CA GLU A 35 1.96 -14.17 -8.89
C GLU A 35 1.73 -13.52 -7.53
N GLN A 36 1.41 -14.33 -6.53
CA GLN A 36 1.30 -13.90 -5.14
C GLN A 36 2.69 -13.79 -4.51
N LYS A 37 3.08 -12.59 -4.05
CA LYS A 37 4.38 -12.32 -3.41
C LYS A 37 4.18 -12.03 -1.93
N ASP A 38 4.36 -13.03 -1.07
CA ASP A 38 4.28 -12.82 0.38
C ASP A 38 5.48 -12.01 0.89
N ILE A 39 5.20 -10.94 1.64
CA ILE A 39 6.17 -10.04 2.29
C ILE A 39 6.33 -10.33 3.78
N ALA A 40 5.45 -11.17 4.35
CA ALA A 40 5.46 -11.49 5.76
C ALA A 40 6.50 -12.57 6.09
N CYS A 41 6.60 -13.59 5.23
CA CYS A 41 7.52 -14.72 5.38
C CYS A 41 8.72 -14.68 4.42
N ASN A 42 8.90 -13.60 3.66
CA ASN A 42 10.03 -13.40 2.74
C ASN A 42 10.45 -11.92 2.73
N ASP A 43 11.71 -11.67 3.08
CA ASP A 43 12.24 -10.32 3.26
C ASP A 43 12.56 -9.62 1.94
N ASP A 44 12.99 -10.36 0.91
CA ASP A 44 13.29 -9.83 -0.43
C ASP A 44 12.04 -9.22 -1.08
N ASN A 45 10.91 -9.93 -1.03
CA ASN A 45 9.62 -9.44 -1.49
C ASN A 45 9.20 -8.17 -0.73
N ARG A 46 9.44 -8.11 0.59
CA ARG A 46 9.12 -6.95 1.42
C ARG A 46 9.97 -5.73 1.07
N GLN A 47 11.26 -5.95 0.82
CA GLN A 47 12.19 -4.89 0.45
C GLN A 47 11.88 -4.39 -0.98
N TRP A 48 11.74 -5.30 -1.95
CA TRP A 48 11.36 -4.98 -3.33
C TRP A 48 10.05 -4.17 -3.38
N MET A 49 9.01 -4.56 -2.62
CA MET A 49 7.75 -3.81 -2.54
C MET A 49 7.97 -2.38 -2.00
N ARG A 50 8.83 -2.19 -0.99
CA ARG A 50 9.11 -0.87 -0.41
C ARG A 50 9.90 0.03 -1.36
N ASP A 51 10.79 -0.55 -2.17
CA ASP A 51 11.65 0.20 -3.08
C ASP A 51 10.94 0.55 -4.39
N ASN A 52 10.04 -0.31 -4.89
CA ASN A 52 9.35 -0.13 -6.18
C ASN A 52 7.99 0.58 -6.08
N VAL A 53 7.40 0.76 -4.89
CA VAL A 53 6.26 1.69 -4.72
C VAL A 53 6.76 3.14 -4.86
N PRO A 54 6.16 3.99 -5.71
CA PRO A 54 6.53 5.41 -5.87
C PRO A 54 6.39 6.21 -4.57
N GLY A 55 7.22 7.22 -4.36
CA GLY A 55 7.25 8.01 -3.12
C GLY A 55 5.93 8.74 -2.84
N GLU A 56 5.30 9.25 -3.90
CA GLU A 56 4.02 9.96 -3.92
C GLU A 56 2.83 9.05 -3.58
N LYS A 57 3.04 7.73 -3.66
CA LYS A 57 2.06 6.68 -3.37
C LYS A 57 2.35 5.94 -2.06
N LYS A 58 3.37 6.36 -1.28
CA LYS A 58 3.61 5.86 0.08
C LYS A 58 2.69 6.59 1.07
N PRO A 59 2.12 5.90 2.07
CA PRO A 59 1.33 6.56 3.11
C PRO A 59 2.24 7.46 3.98
N GLN A 60 1.62 8.34 4.79
CA GLN A 60 2.31 9.37 5.58
C GLN A 60 3.41 8.82 6.53
N ASN A 61 3.31 7.55 6.95
CA ASN A 61 4.32 6.84 7.75
C ASN A 61 5.46 6.21 6.91
N GLY A 62 5.54 6.47 5.60
CA GLY A 62 6.58 6.01 4.67
C GLY A 62 6.53 4.52 4.28
N ILE A 63 5.81 3.67 5.01
CA ILE A 63 5.79 2.21 4.79
C ILE A 63 4.52 1.81 4.01
N PRO A 64 4.62 1.38 2.74
CA PRO A 64 3.47 0.84 2.00
C PRO A 64 2.95 -0.47 2.63
N LEU A 65 1.62 -0.63 2.64
CA LEU A 65 0.91 -1.77 3.22
C LEU A 65 0.22 -2.60 2.13
N PRO A 66 0.16 -3.94 2.25
CA PRO A 66 -0.48 -4.79 1.25
C PRO A 66 -2.02 -4.65 1.24
N PRO A 67 -2.71 -4.92 0.12
CA PRO A 67 -2.13 -5.35 -1.16
C PRO A 67 -1.44 -4.21 -1.91
N GLN A 68 -0.33 -4.53 -2.58
CA GLN A 68 0.36 -3.65 -3.52
C GLN A 68 0.50 -4.38 -4.86
N ILE A 69 0.15 -3.73 -5.96
CA ILE A 69 -0.12 -4.37 -7.25
C ILE A 69 0.80 -3.80 -8.32
N PHE A 70 1.44 -4.69 -9.07
CA PHE A 70 2.36 -4.38 -10.17
C PHE A 70 2.03 -5.22 -11.40
N ASN A 71 2.25 -4.70 -12.59
CA ASN A 71 2.34 -5.50 -13.82
C ASN A 71 3.82 -5.62 -14.19
N GLU A 72 4.37 -6.83 -14.04
CA GLU A 72 5.80 -7.10 -14.07
C GLU A 72 6.55 -6.19 -13.08
N ASP A 73 7.26 -5.15 -13.54
CA ASP A 73 7.99 -4.21 -12.67
C ASP A 73 7.31 -2.82 -12.61
N GLN A 74 6.23 -2.59 -13.36
CA GLN A 74 5.48 -1.33 -13.33
C GLN A 74 4.46 -1.33 -12.19
N TYR A 75 4.50 -0.31 -11.33
CA TYR A 75 3.48 -0.12 -10.30
C TYR A 75 2.10 0.21 -10.91
N CYS A 76 1.07 -0.56 -10.52
CA CYS A 76 -0.32 -0.30 -10.87
C CYS A 76 -1.02 0.52 -9.78
N GLY A 77 -0.85 0.12 -8.52
CA GLY A 77 -1.47 0.80 -7.39
C GLY A 77 -1.62 -0.06 -6.13
N ASP A 78 -2.30 0.52 -5.17
CA ASP A 78 -2.72 -0.07 -3.90
C ASP A 78 -4.19 -0.55 -3.98
N PHE A 79 -4.79 -0.90 -2.83
CA PHE A 79 -6.18 -1.32 -2.79
C PHE A 79 -7.16 -0.21 -3.23
N GLU A 80 -6.97 1.04 -2.79
CA GLU A 80 -7.91 2.11 -3.16
C GLU A 80 -7.85 2.35 -4.67
N SER A 81 -6.64 2.43 -5.26
CA SER A 81 -6.45 2.59 -6.71
C SER A 81 -7.08 1.42 -7.51
N PHE A 82 -7.04 0.19 -6.98
CA PHE A 82 -7.72 -0.98 -7.56
C PHE A 82 -9.25 -0.88 -7.44
N PHE A 83 -9.75 -0.43 -6.28
CA PHE A 83 -11.17 -0.29 -6.00
C PHE A 83 -11.81 0.77 -6.90
N ASP A 84 -11.19 1.95 -7.01
CA ASP A 84 -11.62 3.04 -7.89
C ASP A 84 -11.69 2.58 -9.36
N ALA A 85 -10.66 1.87 -9.84
CA ALA A 85 -10.64 1.33 -11.21
C ALA A 85 -11.66 0.21 -11.45
N LYS A 86 -12.02 -0.54 -10.40
CA LYS A 86 -13.06 -1.57 -10.42
C LYS A 86 -14.46 -0.96 -10.49
N GLU A 87 -14.74 0.10 -9.73
CA GLU A 87 -16.02 0.83 -9.80
C GLU A 87 -16.13 1.67 -11.09
N GLY A 88 -15.04 2.29 -11.54
CA GLY A 88 -14.98 3.07 -12.78
C GLY A 88 -14.99 2.25 -14.08
N ASN A 89 -15.04 0.91 -13.99
CA ASN A 89 -14.91 -0.04 -15.12
C ASN A 89 -13.54 -0.03 -15.85
N GLU A 90 -12.57 0.77 -15.42
CA GLU A 90 -11.24 0.95 -16.03
C GLU A 90 -10.19 -0.09 -15.56
N ILE A 91 -10.61 -1.14 -14.85
CA ILE A 91 -9.76 -2.16 -14.24
C ILE A 91 -8.71 -2.81 -15.15
N HIS A 92 -8.97 -2.89 -16.47
CA HIS A 92 -7.98 -3.36 -17.45
C HIS A 92 -6.81 -2.37 -17.60
N VAL A 93 -7.12 -1.06 -17.65
CA VAL A 93 -6.13 0.03 -17.71
C VAL A 93 -5.30 0.06 -16.43
N PHE A 94 -5.94 -0.13 -15.27
CA PHE A 94 -5.25 -0.23 -13.97
C PHE A 94 -4.19 -1.36 -13.95
N PHE A 95 -4.55 -2.56 -14.40
CA PHE A 95 -3.59 -3.66 -14.52
C PHE A 95 -2.63 -3.50 -15.71
N GLY A 96 -2.70 -2.42 -16.49
CA GLY A 96 -1.89 -2.22 -17.71
C GLY A 96 -2.20 -3.22 -18.84
N LEU A 97 -3.35 -3.90 -18.79
CA LEU A 97 -3.77 -4.91 -19.75
C LEU A 97 -4.53 -4.25 -20.91
N ALA A 98 -4.34 -4.77 -22.12
CA ALA A 98 -5.12 -4.32 -23.27
C ALA A 98 -6.63 -4.55 -23.02
N PRO A 99 -7.50 -3.53 -23.16
CA PRO A 99 -8.92 -3.69 -22.92
C PRO A 99 -9.53 -4.68 -23.94
N PRO A 100 -10.45 -5.56 -23.52
CA PRO A 100 -11.06 -6.52 -24.43
C PRO A 100 -11.86 -5.77 -25.52
N PRO A 101 -11.91 -6.27 -26.76
CA PRO A 101 -12.39 -5.51 -27.94
C PRO A 101 -13.88 -5.14 -27.94
N SER A 102 -14.62 -5.48 -26.88
CA SER A 102 -16.01 -5.03 -26.63
C SER A 102 -16.09 -3.78 -25.73
N SER A 103 -15.03 -3.43 -25.01
CA SER A 103 -14.98 -2.31 -24.05
C SER A 103 -14.69 -1.00 -24.76
N LYS A 104 -15.75 -0.29 -25.15
CA LYS A 104 -15.68 0.86 -26.06
C LYS A 104 -15.51 2.21 -25.34
N LYS A 105 -14.29 2.53 -24.87
CA LYS A 105 -13.75 3.92 -24.84
C LYS A 105 -12.30 4.04 -24.35
N THR A 106 -11.69 5.14 -24.76
CA THR A 106 -10.46 5.81 -24.26
C THR A 106 -9.16 5.00 -24.30
N GLU A 107 -8.32 5.31 -25.29
CA GLU A 107 -6.88 5.03 -25.25
C GLU A 107 -6.19 6.05 -24.34
N SER A 108 -5.38 5.59 -23.38
CA SER A 108 -4.32 6.40 -22.78
C SER A 108 -3.17 5.51 -22.30
N SER A 109 -2.04 5.60 -23.00
CA SER A 109 -0.74 5.04 -22.58
C SER A 109 -0.01 6.06 -21.68
N PRO A 110 0.98 5.64 -20.85
CA PRO A 110 1.39 6.43 -19.69
C PRO A 110 2.22 7.66 -20.07
N VAL A 111 1.91 8.80 -19.45
CA VAL A 111 2.85 9.89 -19.25
C VAL A 111 3.82 9.52 -18.12
N SER A 112 4.85 8.77 -18.49
CA SER A 112 6.11 8.80 -17.75
C SER A 112 6.93 9.96 -18.34
N ASP A 113 6.85 11.12 -17.69
CA ASP A 113 7.69 12.26 -17.99
C ASP A 113 8.24 12.83 -16.67
N GLY A 114 9.51 13.21 -16.69
CA GLY A 114 10.14 13.91 -15.58
C GLY A 114 11.42 14.57 -16.05
N THR A 115 11.46 15.89 -16.08
CA THR A 115 12.66 16.71 -16.28
C THR A 115 12.41 18.17 -15.85
N GLN A 116 13.29 18.68 -14.99
CA GLN A 116 13.61 20.10 -14.68
C GLN A 116 12.55 20.97 -13.98
N GLU A 117 12.82 21.45 -12.76
CA GLU A 117 13.69 22.61 -12.44
C GLU A 117 13.18 23.94 -13.04
N ASP A 118 12.56 24.78 -12.21
CA ASP A 118 12.91 26.20 -12.12
C ASP A 118 12.57 26.74 -10.71
N ALA A 119 13.12 27.88 -10.31
CA ALA A 119 13.11 28.36 -8.92
C ALA A 119 12.82 29.87 -8.79
N VAL A 120 11.88 30.23 -7.91
CA VAL A 120 11.63 31.61 -7.47
C VAL A 120 11.39 31.62 -5.95
N ALA A 121 11.81 32.68 -5.26
CA ALA A 121 11.80 32.80 -3.80
C ALA A 121 10.94 34.00 -3.31
N GLU A 122 10.89 34.18 -1.97
CA GLU A 122 10.26 35.28 -1.22
C GLU A 122 8.71 35.33 -1.22
N SER A 123 8.02 35.81 -0.17
CA SER A 123 8.47 36.30 1.16
C SER A 123 7.33 36.23 2.22
N ALA A 124 7.69 36.51 3.50
CA ALA A 124 6.92 37.15 4.61
C ALA A 124 5.35 37.23 4.59
N GLU A 125 4.62 37.19 5.72
CA GLU A 125 4.93 37.53 7.12
C GLU A 125 3.88 36.91 8.11
N GLU A 126 4.07 37.07 9.42
CA GLU A 126 3.31 36.48 10.54
C GLU A 126 1.79 36.79 10.61
N LYS A 127 1.04 35.86 11.25
CA LYS A 127 0.24 36.25 12.42
C LYS A 127 -0.02 35.12 13.44
N LYS A 128 0.09 35.46 14.72
CA LYS A 128 -0.28 34.63 15.89
C LYS A 128 -1.80 34.49 16.07
N ASP A 129 -2.22 33.45 16.80
CA ASP A 129 -2.84 33.64 18.13
C ASP A 129 -2.61 32.38 19.01
N GLU A 130 -2.55 32.55 20.32
CA GLU A 130 -2.31 31.51 21.33
C GLU A 130 -3.57 31.27 22.17
N VAL A 131 -3.97 30.01 22.42
CA VAL A 131 -4.72 29.64 23.64
C VAL A 131 -4.30 28.23 24.08
N GLU A 132 -4.04 28.08 25.37
CA GLU A 132 -3.72 26.82 26.05
C GLU A 132 -4.97 25.99 26.35
N ALA A 133 -4.79 24.68 26.55
CA ALA A 133 -5.66 23.85 27.39
C ALA A 133 -4.87 22.62 27.87
N GLU A 134 -4.67 22.53 29.18
CA GLU A 134 -3.97 21.46 29.88
C GLU A 134 -4.76 20.14 29.93
N ASN A 135 -4.05 19.01 30.06
CA ASN A 135 -4.52 17.86 30.83
C ASN A 135 -3.34 16.96 31.24
N GLU A 136 -2.91 17.06 32.49
CA GLU A 136 -1.99 16.12 33.15
C GLU A 136 -2.78 15.27 34.16
N GLU A 137 -2.65 13.95 34.07
CA GLU A 137 -2.67 12.95 35.16
C GLU A 137 -2.53 11.58 34.44
N GLU A 138 -1.39 10.91 34.53
CA GLU A 138 -0.90 10.07 35.65
C GLU A 138 -1.57 8.69 35.73
N GLY A 139 -0.76 7.69 36.08
CA GLY A 139 -1.08 6.27 35.95
C GLY A 139 0.17 5.40 36.10
N ALA A 140 0.85 5.55 37.24
CA ALA A 140 1.98 4.72 37.68
C ALA A 140 1.56 3.24 37.83
N GLU A 141 2.46 2.26 37.57
CA GLU A 141 3.20 1.45 38.57
C GLU A 141 2.25 0.57 39.42
N GLU A 142 2.47 -0.73 39.68
CA GLU A 142 3.66 -1.49 40.11
C GLU A 142 3.77 -2.84 39.31
N GLU A 143 4.95 -3.39 38.97
CA GLU A 143 5.81 -4.37 39.71
C GLU A 143 5.08 -5.69 40.12
N GLU A 144 5.50 -6.92 39.77
CA GLU A 144 6.78 -7.68 39.97
C GLU A 144 6.99 -8.07 41.45
N GLU A 145 7.38 -9.27 41.89
CA GLU A 145 8.05 -10.50 41.34
C GLU A 145 7.13 -11.40 40.43
N GLU A 146 7.34 -12.69 40.05
CA GLU A 146 7.93 -13.92 40.65
C GLU A 146 8.58 -14.84 39.56
N GLU A 147 9.41 -15.84 39.96
CA GLU A 147 9.96 -16.96 39.15
C GLU A 147 9.68 -18.33 39.84
N GLU A 148 9.72 -19.48 39.14
CA GLU A 148 10.32 -20.76 39.62
C GLU A 148 10.65 -21.70 38.43
N GLU A 149 11.70 -22.53 38.55
CA GLU A 149 12.21 -23.46 37.52
C GLU A 149 11.98 -24.96 37.88
N GLU A 150 12.42 -25.88 37.00
CA GLU A 150 12.74 -27.31 37.27
C GLU A 150 11.57 -28.25 37.73
N GLU A 151 11.64 -29.60 37.70
CA GLU A 151 12.49 -30.57 36.97
C GLU A 151 11.69 -31.86 36.61
N GLU A 152 12.36 -32.94 36.19
CA GLU A 152 11.79 -34.28 35.95
C GLU A 152 11.17 -34.96 37.20
N SER A 153 10.01 -35.62 37.03
CA SER A 153 9.63 -36.91 37.70
C SER A 153 8.40 -37.57 37.09
#